data_AF-H8L206-F1
#
_entry.id   AF-H8L206-F1
#
_cell.length_a   1.000
_cell.length_b   1.000
_cell.length_c   1.000
_cell.angle_alpha   90.00
_cell.angle_beta   90.00
_cell.angle_gamma   90.00
#
_symmetry.space_group_name_H-M   'P 1'
#
loop_
_entity.id
_entity.type
_entity.pdbx_description
1 polymer ?
#
loop_
_entity_poly.entity_id
_entity_poly.type
_entity_poly.pdbx_seq_one_letter_code
_entity_poly.pdbx_strand_id
1 'polypeptide(L)'
;MKYLLIIALALGCGQVFAQTGRQASSPDYPSCDLSQQLSLKADTGGSITDPRQAHVSMRGNILQADISTARKARLLSEAKALQMWQQVDAVRRQADGLVQRQGFLSAAEVASEDRALNAVALQMCKAPPSAAATGKRPSSGHHHAEPGHPVSLLSAGSPQA
;
A
#
# COMPACT_ATOMS: atom_id res chain seq x y z
N MET A 1 -30.47 -45.51 -27.83
CA MET A 1 -29.72 -45.98 -29.02
C MET A 1 -29.85 -44.86 -30.07
N LYS A 2 -28.82 -44.24 -30.65
CA LYS A 2 -27.47 -44.66 -30.97
C LYS A 2 -26.69 -43.36 -31.25
N TYR A 3 -25.50 -43.23 -30.67
CA TYR A 3 -24.56 -42.15 -30.95
C TYR A 3 -24.10 -42.17 -32.41
N LEU A 4 -23.48 -41.04 -32.80
CA LEU A 4 -22.39 -40.87 -33.78
C LEU A 4 -22.79 -40.00 -34.98
N LEU A 5 -22.23 -38.79 -35.04
CA LEU A 5 -21.04 -38.58 -35.87
C LEU A 5 -20.31 -37.30 -35.49
N ILE A 6 -19.06 -37.52 -35.12
CA ILE A 6 -18.00 -36.56 -34.87
C ILE A 6 -17.66 -35.87 -36.20
N ILE A 7 -17.65 -34.54 -36.23
CA ILE A 7 -16.94 -33.79 -37.26
C ILE A 7 -15.88 -32.95 -36.55
N ALA A 8 -14.66 -33.48 -36.54
CA ALA A 8 -13.46 -32.70 -36.37
C ALA A 8 -13.09 -32.08 -37.72
N LEU A 9 -12.95 -30.75 -37.77
CA LEU A 9 -12.15 -30.11 -38.80
C LEU A 9 -11.38 -28.94 -38.20
N ALA A 10 -10.07 -29.11 -38.11
CA ALA A 10 -9.11 -28.14 -37.62
C ALA A 10 -8.63 -27.23 -38.75
N LEU A 11 -8.88 -25.93 -38.65
CA LEU A 11 -8.19 -24.83 -39.35
C LEU A 11 -8.40 -23.61 -38.43
N GLY A 12 -7.43 -22.88 -37.88
CA GLY A 12 -6.07 -22.57 -38.30
C GLY A 12 -5.92 -21.05 -38.10
N CYS A 13 -5.03 -20.62 -37.21
CA CYS A 13 -4.27 -19.36 -37.27
C CYS A 13 -3.51 -19.20 -35.95
N GLY A 14 -2.19 -19.38 -36.04
CA GLY A 14 -1.27 -19.11 -34.94
C GLY A 14 -1.44 -17.69 -34.45
N GLN A 15 -1.72 -17.55 -33.15
CA GLN A 15 -1.64 -16.27 -32.48
C GLN A 15 -0.16 -15.96 -32.30
N VAL A 16 0.38 -15.12 -33.19
CA VAL A 16 1.65 -14.43 -32.95
C VAL A 16 1.38 -13.47 -31.78
N PHE A 17 1.66 -13.91 -30.56
CA PHE A 17 1.76 -12.97 -29.45
C PHE A 17 3.02 -12.14 -29.68
N ALA A 18 2.85 -10.96 -30.27
CA ALA A 18 3.84 -9.91 -30.23
C ALA A 18 4.11 -9.60 -28.75
N GLN A 19 5.19 -10.18 -28.22
CA GLN A 19 5.76 -9.75 -26.95
C GLN A 19 6.38 -8.37 -27.20
N THR A 20 5.56 -7.32 -27.14
CA THR A 20 6.05 -5.98 -26.88
C THR A 20 6.86 -6.09 -25.59
N GLY A 21 8.16 -5.88 -25.68
CA GLY A 21 9.08 -5.80 -24.55
C GLY A 21 8.62 -4.72 -23.60
N ARG A 22 7.73 -5.09 -22.69
CA ARG A 22 7.33 -4.27 -21.56
C ARG A 22 8.54 -4.29 -20.64
N GLN A 23 9.30 -3.19 -20.63
CA GLN A 23 10.25 -2.89 -19.56
C GLN A 23 9.58 -3.32 -18.25
N ALA A 24 10.18 -4.28 -17.54
CA ALA A 24 9.57 -5.00 -16.44
C ALA A 24 8.89 -4.03 -15.47
N SER A 25 7.60 -3.81 -15.70
CA SER A 25 6.78 -2.95 -14.87
C SER A 25 6.55 -3.80 -13.64
N SER A 26 7.21 -3.46 -12.52
CA SER A 26 6.89 -4.09 -11.23
C SER A 26 5.38 -4.25 -11.09
N PRO A 27 4.90 -5.40 -10.60
CA PRO A 27 3.47 -5.67 -10.54
C PRO A 27 2.74 -4.54 -9.81
N ASP A 28 1.65 -4.05 -10.40
CA ASP A 28 0.74 -3.13 -9.72
C ASP A 28 -0.04 -3.95 -8.69
N TYR A 29 0.44 -3.96 -7.46
CA TYR A 29 -0.22 -4.63 -6.35
C TYR A 29 -1.45 -3.84 -5.89
N PRO A 30 -2.60 -4.48 -5.65
CA PRO A 30 -3.77 -3.82 -5.05
C PRO A 30 -3.45 -3.10 -3.75
N SER A 31 -2.48 -3.57 -2.96
CA SER A 31 -2.04 -2.88 -1.74
C SER A 31 -1.39 -1.51 -1.98
N CYS A 32 -0.98 -1.20 -3.22
CA CYS A 32 -0.33 0.06 -3.57
C CYS A 32 -1.29 1.20 -3.90
N ASP A 33 -2.56 0.93 -4.19
CA ASP A 33 -3.59 1.96 -4.25
C ASP A 33 -4.15 2.23 -2.84
N LEU A 34 -3.46 3.09 -2.08
CA LEU A 34 -3.83 3.36 -0.69
C LEU A 34 -5.24 3.97 -0.58
N SER A 35 -5.66 4.78 -1.56
CA SER A 35 -6.99 5.41 -1.54
C SER A 35 -8.09 4.37 -1.75
N GLN A 36 -7.88 3.45 -2.69
CA GLN A 36 -8.81 2.34 -2.91
C GLN A 36 -8.83 1.43 -1.68
N GLN A 37 -7.66 1.08 -1.12
CA GLN A 37 -7.54 0.23 0.07
C GLN A 37 -8.32 0.78 1.27
N LEU A 38 -8.21 2.09 1.55
CA LEU A 38 -8.94 2.75 2.64
C LEU A 38 -10.45 2.80 2.41
N SER A 39 -10.89 2.73 1.16
CA SER A 39 -12.31 2.78 0.79
C SER A 39 -12.97 1.40 0.77
N LEU A 40 -12.20 0.33 0.96
CA LEU A 40 -12.70 -1.04 0.92
C LEU A 40 -13.72 -1.29 2.03
N LYS A 41 -14.84 -1.94 1.69
CA LYS A 41 -15.81 -2.45 2.66
C LYS A 41 -15.70 -3.96 2.69
N ALA A 42 -15.53 -4.51 3.88
CA ALA A 42 -15.52 -5.95 4.10
C ALA A 42 -16.83 -6.37 4.75
N ASP A 43 -17.37 -7.48 4.28
CA ASP A 43 -18.48 -8.13 4.96
C ASP A 43 -17.99 -8.81 6.24
N THR A 44 -18.82 -8.76 7.28
CA THR A 44 -18.61 -9.53 8.52
C THR A 44 -19.02 -10.98 8.31
N GLY A 45 -18.43 -11.90 9.08
CA GLY A 45 -18.75 -13.32 8.99
C GLY A 45 -17.87 -14.18 9.89
N GLY A 46 -18.32 -15.41 10.16
CA GLY A 46 -17.62 -16.31 11.07
C GLY A 46 -17.46 -15.70 12.45
N SER A 47 -16.21 -15.57 12.92
CA SER A 47 -15.88 -14.96 14.22
C SER A 47 -15.71 -13.44 14.17
N ILE A 48 -15.78 -12.81 13.00
CA ILE A 48 -15.64 -11.36 12.83
C ILE A 48 -17.04 -10.74 12.80
N THR A 49 -17.40 -10.03 13.86
CA THR A 49 -18.72 -9.39 14.02
C THR A 49 -18.65 -7.87 13.86
N ASP A 50 -17.48 -7.26 14.04
CA ASP A 50 -17.27 -5.83 13.88
C ASP A 50 -16.87 -5.49 12.43
N PRO A 51 -17.62 -4.64 11.70
CA PRO A 51 -17.29 -4.28 10.32
C PRO A 51 -15.93 -3.60 10.16
N ARG A 52 -15.47 -2.90 11.20
CA ARG A 52 -14.16 -2.23 11.21
C ARG A 52 -13.02 -3.23 11.37
N GLN A 53 -13.19 -4.26 12.20
CA GLN A 53 -12.32 -5.44 12.22
C GLN A 53 -12.27 -6.13 10.87
N ALA A 54 -13.43 -6.33 10.24
CA ALA A 54 -13.52 -6.96 8.92
C ALA A 54 -12.71 -6.16 7.88
N HIS A 55 -12.83 -4.83 7.89
CA HIS A 55 -12.04 -3.95 7.03
C HIS A 55 -10.52 -4.16 7.21
N VAL A 56 -10.02 -4.07 8.45
CA VAL A 56 -8.58 -4.26 8.75
C VAL A 56 -8.12 -5.66 8.36
N SER A 57 -8.93 -6.69 8.64
CA SER A 57 -8.63 -8.09 8.29
C SER A 57 -8.53 -8.29 6.78
N MET A 58 -9.46 -7.71 6.01
CA MET A 58 -9.46 -7.81 4.55
C MET A 58 -8.25 -7.09 3.92
N ARG A 59 -7.95 -5.87 4.37
CA ARG A 59 -6.75 -5.14 3.94
C ARG A 59 -5.48 -5.91 4.28
N GLY A 60 -5.44 -6.47 5.49
CA GLY A 60 -4.41 -7.39 5.93
C GLY A 60 -4.23 -8.54 4.93
N ASN A 61 -5.29 -9.30 4.64
CA ASN A 61 -5.29 -10.42 3.69
C ASN A 61 -4.77 -10.03 2.29
N ILE A 62 -5.19 -8.88 1.76
CA ILE A 62 -4.75 -8.39 0.45
C ILE A 62 -3.24 -8.14 0.46
N LEU A 63 -2.77 -7.32 1.39
CA LEU A 63 -1.35 -6.99 1.51
C LEU A 63 -0.49 -8.23 1.72
N GLN A 64 -1.01 -9.16 2.49
CA GLN A 64 -0.46 -10.49 2.71
C GLN A 64 -0.31 -11.31 1.40
N ALA A 65 -1.34 -11.34 0.56
CA ALA A 65 -1.27 -11.98 -0.75
C ALA A 65 -0.24 -11.29 -1.67
N ASP A 66 -0.15 -9.96 -1.62
CA ASP A 66 0.79 -9.16 -2.42
C ASP A 66 2.25 -9.42 -2.00
N ILE A 67 2.55 -9.47 -0.70
CA ILE A 67 3.87 -9.88 -0.17
C ILE A 67 4.26 -11.26 -0.71
N SER A 68 3.34 -12.22 -0.63
CA SER A 68 3.58 -13.59 -1.10
C SER A 68 3.84 -13.64 -2.61
N THR A 69 3.13 -12.82 -3.38
CA THR A 69 3.29 -12.69 -4.82
C THR A 69 4.64 -12.04 -5.17
N ALA A 70 5.01 -10.95 -4.50
CA ALA A 70 6.30 -10.29 -4.66
C ALA A 70 7.49 -11.19 -4.34
N ARG A 71 7.38 -12.00 -3.27
CA ARG A 71 8.38 -13.02 -2.95
C ARG A 71 8.50 -14.08 -4.04
N LYS A 72 7.37 -14.64 -4.52
CA LYS A 72 7.38 -15.67 -5.58
C LYS A 72 7.95 -15.13 -6.90
N ALA A 73 7.71 -13.85 -7.19
CA ALA A 73 8.29 -13.13 -8.32
C ALA A 73 9.76 -12.74 -8.12
N ARG A 74 10.38 -13.09 -6.98
CA ARG A 74 11.77 -12.74 -6.60
C ARG A 74 12.03 -11.23 -6.52
N LEU A 75 10.99 -10.43 -6.29
CA LEU A 75 11.10 -8.99 -6.06
C LEU A 75 11.39 -8.65 -4.59
N LEU A 76 10.99 -9.55 -3.68
CA LEU A 76 11.36 -9.50 -2.26
C LEU A 76 12.19 -10.74 -1.91
N SER A 77 13.22 -10.55 -1.08
CA SER A 77 13.90 -11.68 -0.45
C SER A 77 12.97 -12.41 0.52
N GLU A 78 13.26 -13.67 0.79
CA GLU A 78 12.46 -14.47 1.74
C GLU A 78 12.42 -13.83 3.13
N ALA A 79 13.56 -13.40 3.65
CA ALA A 79 13.66 -12.73 4.94
C ALA A 79 12.83 -11.44 4.99
N LYS A 80 12.88 -10.63 3.91
CA LYS A 80 12.10 -9.38 3.84
C LYS A 80 10.61 -9.66 3.77
N ALA A 81 10.20 -10.63 2.94
CA ALA A 81 8.81 -11.05 2.84
C ALA A 81 8.27 -11.59 4.17
N LEU A 82 9.04 -12.42 4.89
CA LEU A 82 8.66 -12.92 6.21
C LEU A 82 8.52 -11.79 7.23
N GLN A 83 9.47 -10.86 7.26
CA GLN A 83 9.42 -9.70 8.15
C GLN A 83 8.17 -8.84 7.89
N MET A 84 7.83 -8.59 6.62
CA MET A 84 6.62 -7.83 6.26
C MET A 84 5.35 -8.61 6.61
N TRP A 85 5.35 -9.92 6.35
CA TRP A 85 4.25 -10.81 6.69
C TRP A 85 3.89 -10.76 8.18
N GLN A 86 4.91 -10.83 9.03
CA GLN A 86 4.78 -10.74 10.49
C GLN A 86 4.27 -9.37 10.95
N GLN A 87 4.67 -8.28 10.28
CA GLN A 87 4.15 -6.95 10.59
C GLN A 87 2.65 -6.85 10.31
N VAL A 88 2.18 -7.38 9.16
CA VAL A 88 0.73 -7.39 8.86
C VAL A 88 -0.03 -8.25 9.86
N ASP A 89 0.52 -9.41 10.19
CA ASP A 89 -0.07 -10.33 11.16
C ASP A 89 -0.15 -9.72 12.57
N ALA A 90 0.85 -8.92 12.98
CA ALA A 90 0.81 -8.18 14.24
C ALA A 90 -0.31 -7.14 14.26
N VAL A 91 -0.50 -6.37 13.18
CA VAL A 91 -1.60 -5.39 13.05
C VAL A 91 -2.97 -6.07 13.17
N ARG A 92 -3.15 -7.21 12.51
CA ARG A 92 -4.40 -7.98 12.59
C ARG A 92 -4.67 -8.46 14.01
N ARG A 93 -3.67 -9.04 14.68
CA ARG A 93 -3.80 -9.46 16.08
C ARG A 93 -4.09 -8.31 17.03
N GLN A 94 -3.51 -7.13 16.78
CA GLN A 94 -3.79 -5.94 17.57
C GLN A 94 -5.27 -5.54 17.44
N ALA A 95 -5.78 -5.49 16.21
CA ALA A 95 -7.19 -5.21 15.93
C ALA A 95 -8.11 -6.25 16.59
N ASP A 96 -7.81 -7.54 16.44
CA ASP A 96 -8.58 -8.63 17.06
C ASP A 96 -8.56 -8.52 18.59
N GLY A 97 -7.41 -8.20 19.19
CA GLY A 97 -7.28 -8.04 20.63
C GLY A 97 -8.06 -6.84 21.17
N LEU A 98 -8.18 -5.75 20.39
CA LEU A 98 -9.02 -4.60 20.76
C LEU A 98 -10.49 -5.00 20.76
N VAL A 99 -10.96 -5.64 19.69
CA VAL A 99 -12.34 -6.15 19.59
C VAL A 99 -12.64 -7.15 20.70
N GLN A 100 -11.70 -8.04 21.03
CA GLN A 100 -11.90 -9.01 22.12
C GLN A 100 -12.07 -8.32 23.49
N ARG A 101 -11.39 -7.19 23.73
CA ARG A 101 -11.46 -6.47 25.01
C ARG A 101 -12.67 -5.56 25.14
N GLN A 102 -13.05 -4.86 24.07
CA GLN A 102 -14.08 -3.81 24.13
C GLN A 102 -15.29 -4.04 23.22
N GLY A 103 -15.26 -5.10 22.41
CA GLY A 103 -16.36 -5.52 21.52
C GLY A 103 -16.37 -4.88 20.14
N PHE A 104 -15.53 -3.87 19.88
CA PHE A 104 -15.49 -3.15 18.60
C PHE A 104 -14.15 -2.42 18.39
N LEU A 105 -13.88 -2.00 17.16
CA LEU A 105 -12.84 -1.01 16.85
C LEU A 105 -13.42 0.39 16.70
N SER A 106 -12.82 1.37 17.34
CA SER A 106 -13.12 2.78 17.14
C SER A 106 -12.57 3.30 15.81
N ALA A 107 -13.00 4.49 15.39
CA ALA A 107 -12.46 5.13 14.19
C ALA A 107 -10.97 5.49 14.32
N ALA A 108 -10.53 5.87 15.51
CA ALA A 108 -9.13 6.21 15.76
C ALA A 108 -8.23 4.98 15.67
N GLU A 109 -8.68 3.84 16.22
CA GLU A 109 -7.94 2.58 16.14
C GLU A 109 -7.85 2.09 14.69
N VAL A 110 -8.96 2.08 13.94
CA VAL A 110 -8.94 1.74 12.51
C VAL A 110 -7.94 2.62 11.75
N ALA A 111 -8.00 3.94 11.93
CA ALA A 111 -7.06 4.84 11.27
C ALA A 111 -5.60 4.57 11.67
N SER A 112 -5.36 4.08 12.89
CA SER A 112 -4.02 3.68 13.34
C SER A 112 -3.55 2.40 12.66
N GLU A 113 -4.38 1.35 12.65
CA GLU A 113 -4.07 0.10 11.95
C GLU A 113 -3.89 0.33 10.45
N ASP A 114 -4.70 1.21 9.86
CA ASP A 114 -4.62 1.57 8.45
C ASP A 114 -3.28 2.20 8.08
N ARG A 115 -2.76 3.11 8.93
CA ARG A 115 -1.44 3.70 8.75
C ARG A 115 -0.34 2.64 8.88
N ALA A 116 -0.49 1.69 9.80
CA ALA A 116 0.46 0.60 9.96
C ALA A 116 0.50 -0.31 8.71
N LEU A 117 -0.67 -0.68 8.17
CA LEU A 117 -0.75 -1.44 6.92
C LEU A 117 -0.17 -0.65 5.73
N ASN A 118 -0.45 0.65 5.62
CA ASN A 118 0.12 1.50 4.57
C ASN A 118 1.66 1.54 4.67
N ALA A 119 2.21 1.66 5.87
CA ALA A 119 3.66 1.65 6.08
C ALA A 119 4.31 0.34 5.64
N VAL A 120 3.61 -0.79 5.78
CA VAL A 120 4.08 -2.08 5.24
C VAL A 120 3.96 -2.11 3.71
N ALA A 121 2.83 -1.71 3.16
CA ALA A 121 2.61 -1.66 1.71
C ALA A 121 3.68 -0.83 0.99
N LEU A 122 3.99 0.36 1.51
CA LEU A 122 4.98 1.27 0.93
C LEU A 122 6.40 0.68 0.83
N GLN A 123 6.73 -0.39 1.56
CA GLN A 123 8.03 -1.06 1.44
C GLN A 123 8.17 -1.89 0.15
N MET A 124 7.07 -2.24 -0.52
CA MET A 124 7.09 -2.95 -1.81
C MET A 124 6.51 -2.12 -2.96
N CYS A 125 5.76 -1.06 -2.66
CA CYS A 125 5.23 -0.17 -3.66
C CYS A 125 6.35 0.72 -4.21
N LYS A 126 6.39 0.87 -5.54
CA LYS A 126 7.18 1.94 -6.14
C LYS A 126 6.69 3.28 -5.58
N ALA A 127 7.60 4.21 -5.34
CA ALA A 127 7.21 5.58 -5.01
C ALA A 127 6.21 6.08 -6.07
N PRO A 128 5.10 6.73 -5.69
CA PRO A 128 4.26 7.39 -6.68
C PRO A 128 5.15 8.33 -7.49
N PRO A 129 4.99 8.44 -8.82
CA PRO A 129 5.70 9.45 -9.57
C PRO A 129 5.41 10.80 -8.90
N SER A 130 6.46 11.40 -8.34
CA SER A 130 6.39 12.72 -7.74
C SER A 130 5.69 13.66 -8.71
N ALA A 131 4.83 14.53 -8.21
CA ALA A 131 4.23 15.65 -8.94
C ALA A 131 5.28 16.69 -9.40
N ALA A 132 6.48 16.26 -9.78
CA ALA A 132 7.63 17.05 -10.23
C ALA A 132 7.91 16.91 -11.74
N ALA A 133 7.02 16.27 -12.51
CA ALA A 133 7.16 16.17 -13.97
C ALA A 133 6.31 17.19 -14.76
N THR A 134 5.72 18.20 -14.09
CA THR A 134 5.08 19.33 -14.80
C THR A 134 5.31 20.62 -14.03
N GLY A 135 6.40 21.34 -14.35
CA GLY A 135 6.76 22.54 -13.58
C GLY A 135 7.89 23.33 -14.20
N LYS A 136 7.59 23.96 -15.34
CA LYS A 136 8.22 25.16 -15.93
C LYS A 136 9.19 25.89 -14.97
N ARG A 137 10.46 25.95 -15.35
CA ARG A 137 11.52 26.77 -14.73
C ARG A 137 11.05 28.23 -14.63
N PRO A 138 10.87 28.85 -13.44
CA PRO A 138 10.70 30.28 -13.36
C PRO A 138 12.06 30.94 -13.62
N SER A 139 12.15 31.65 -14.75
CA SER A 139 13.14 32.70 -14.96
C SER A 139 12.81 33.84 -13.99
N SER A 140 13.69 34.08 -13.03
CA SER A 140 13.75 35.29 -12.21
C SER A 140 15.23 35.44 -11.87
N GLY A 141 15.97 36.34 -12.49
CA GLY A 141 15.74 37.78 -12.46
C GLY A 141 16.64 38.33 -11.36
N HIS A 142 17.77 38.90 -11.77
CA HIS A 142 18.79 39.51 -10.92
C HIS A 142 18.21 40.50 -9.90
N HIS A 143 18.67 40.44 -8.64
CA HIS A 143 18.98 41.63 -7.85
C HIS A 143 20.12 41.34 -6.86
N HIS A 144 21.20 42.12 -6.99
CA HIS A 144 22.25 42.32 -6.00
C HIS A 144 21.68 42.99 -4.74
N ALA A 145 22.13 42.57 -3.56
CA ALA A 145 22.43 43.45 -2.42
C ALA A 145 23.29 42.72 -1.37
N GLU A 146 24.19 43.48 -0.76
CA GLU A 146 25.36 43.15 0.08
C GLU A 146 25.14 42.43 1.43
N PRO A 147 26.24 41.96 2.08
CA PRO A 147 26.25 41.42 3.44
C PRO A 147 26.53 42.51 4.50
N GLY A 148 25.79 42.48 5.61
CA GLY A 148 26.01 43.40 6.74
C GLY A 148 25.60 42.79 8.08
N HIS A 149 26.61 42.28 8.80
CA HIS A 149 26.85 42.10 10.24
C HIS A 149 25.74 42.10 11.34
N PRO A 150 26.01 41.43 12.49
CA PRO A 150 25.02 41.03 13.49
C PRO A 150 24.82 42.06 14.61
N VAL A 151 23.65 42.01 15.28
CA VAL A 151 23.43 42.67 16.57
C VAL A 151 22.67 41.74 17.52
N SER A 152 23.35 41.33 18.59
CA SER A 152 22.81 40.72 19.80
C SER A 152 21.86 41.69 20.52
N LEU A 153 20.81 41.21 21.20
CA LEU A 153 20.28 41.86 22.42
C LEU A 153 19.40 40.88 23.24
N LEU A 154 19.82 40.71 24.51
CA LEU A 154 19.10 40.52 25.80
C LEU A 154 17.67 39.93 25.80
N SER A 155 17.22 39.02 26.68
CA SER A 155 17.41 38.71 28.12
C SER A 155 16.03 38.72 28.81
N ALA A 156 15.89 37.96 29.91
CA ALA A 156 14.76 37.81 30.83
C ALA A 156 13.57 36.96 30.33
N GLY A 157 13.00 36.00 31.05
CA GLY A 157 13.18 35.56 32.44
C GLY A 157 11.82 35.18 33.03
N SER A 158 11.58 33.87 33.27
CA SER A 158 10.68 33.25 34.27
C SER A 158 9.17 33.65 34.32
N PRO A 159 8.30 32.99 35.12
CA PRO A 159 8.50 31.82 35.98
C PRO A 159 7.54 30.63 35.73
N GLN A 160 7.89 29.55 36.42
CA GLN A 160 7.17 28.30 36.61
C GLN A 160 5.88 28.47 37.43
N ALA A 161 4.93 27.56 37.21
CA ALA A 161 3.85 27.18 38.11
C ALA A 161 3.98 25.68 38.42
#